data_AF-A0A7C5S239-F1
#
_entry.id   AF-A0A7C5S239-F1
#
_cell.length_a   1.000
_cell.length_b   1.000
_cell.length_c   1.000
_cell.angle_alpha   90.00
_cell.angle_beta   90.00
_cell.angle_gamma   90.00
#
_symmetry.space_group_name_H-M   'P 1'
#
loop_
_entity.id
_entity.type
_entity.pdbx_description
1 polymer ?
#
loop_
_entity_poly.entity_id
_entity_poly.type
_entity_poly.pdbx_seq_one_letter_code
_entity_poly.pdbx_strand_id
1 'polypeptide(L)' 'MKDCSNNAECACSYPGCSRHGKCCECLAYHLKNRQLPACCFPPDVEKTYDRSFKRFIATYK' A
#
# COMPACT_ATOMS: atom_id res chain seq x y z
N MET A 1 -19.14 3.76 -5.78
CA MET A 1 -18.38 3.73 -4.50
C MET A 1 -18.26 5.16 -4.03
N LYS A 2 -18.63 5.46 -2.77
CA LYS A 2 -18.47 6.80 -2.17
C LYS A 2 -16.98 7.18 -2.18
N ASP A 3 -16.66 8.42 -2.49
CA ASP A 3 -15.31 8.97 -2.34
C ASP A 3 -14.80 8.70 -0.92
N CYS A 4 -13.81 7.80 -0.82
CA CYS A 4 -13.18 7.44 0.43
C CYS A 4 -11.82 8.15 0.46
N SER A 5 -11.90 9.47 0.64
CA SER A 5 -10.75 10.34 0.86
C SER A 5 -10.27 10.10 2.29
N ASN A 6 -9.16 9.36 2.43
CA ASN A 6 -8.52 9.25 3.74
C ASN A 6 -7.53 10.41 3.86
N ASN A 7 -7.63 11.21 4.93
CA ASN A 7 -6.74 12.36 5.18
C ASN A 7 -5.29 11.95 5.52
N ALA A 8 -4.94 10.66 5.39
CA ALA A 8 -3.60 10.16 5.63
C ALA A 8 -2.73 10.30 4.37
N GLU A 9 -1.50 10.79 4.54
CA GLU A 9 -0.51 10.86 3.46
C GLU A 9 -0.22 9.46 2.91
N CYS A 10 -0.32 9.30 1.58
CA CYS A 10 -0.09 8.01 0.96
C CYS A 10 1.41 7.72 0.85
N ALA A 11 1.87 6.64 1.50
CA ALA A 11 3.27 6.24 1.49
C ALA A 11 3.73 5.50 0.22
N CYS A 12 2.86 5.38 -0.80
CA CYS A 12 3.21 4.64 -2.02
C CYS A 12 4.31 5.35 -2.81
N SER A 13 5.45 4.67 -2.97
CA SER A 13 6.63 5.18 -3.66
C SER A 13 6.59 4.97 -5.18
N TYR A 14 5.56 4.27 -5.69
CA TYR A 14 5.46 3.95 -7.12
C TYR A 14 5.09 5.20 -7.93
N PRO A 15 5.92 5.61 -8.91
CA PRO A 15 5.68 6.81 -9.70
C PRO A 15 4.42 6.67 -10.56
N GLY A 16 3.57 7.69 -10.57
CA GLY A 16 2.35 7.72 -11.38
C GLY A 16 1.23 6.77 -10.92
N CYS A 17 1.21 6.38 -9.64
CA CYS A 17 0.16 5.52 -9.11
C CYS A 17 -1.23 6.17 -9.23
N SER A 18 -2.11 5.61 -10.08
CA SER A 18 -3.49 6.10 -10.28
C SER A 18 -4.41 5.96 -9.05
N ARG A 19 -3.93 5.28 -8.00
CA ARG A 19 -4.65 4.97 -6.75
C ARG A 19 -4.07 5.71 -5.53
N HIS A 20 -3.15 6.67 -5.73
CA HIS A 20 -2.66 7.51 -4.63
C HIS A 20 -3.83 8.19 -3.91
N GLY A 21 -3.85 8.09 -2.58
CA GLY A 21 -4.93 8.65 -1.74
C GLY A 21 -6.27 7.92 -1.82
N LYS A 22 -6.43 6.91 -2.70
CA LYS A 22 -7.68 6.15 -2.87
C LYS A 22 -7.62 4.83 -2.10
N CYS A 23 -7.71 4.89 -0.76
CA CYS A 23 -7.43 3.74 0.11
C CYS A 23 -8.26 2.48 -0.21
N CYS A 24 -9.55 2.61 -0.48
CA CYS A 24 -10.39 1.45 -0.83
C CYS A 24 -9.98 0.80 -2.16
N GLU A 25 -9.67 1.61 -3.18
CA GLU A 25 -9.20 1.09 -4.48
C GLU A 25 -7.80 0.47 -4.37
N CYS A 26 -6.92 1.12 -3.62
CA CYS A 26 -5.56 0.64 -3.34
C CYS A 26 -5.60 -0.73 -2.64
N LEU A 27 -6.39 -0.84 -1.57
CA LEU A 27 -6.54 -2.09 -0.82
C LEU A 27 -7.15 -3.20 -1.68
N ALA A 28 -8.24 -2.91 -2.39
CA ALA A 28 -8.88 -3.90 -3.27
C ALA A 28 -7.92 -4.40 -4.37
N TYR A 29 -7.09 -3.52 -4.93
CA TYR A 29 -6.08 -3.89 -5.93
C TYR A 29 -4.98 -4.78 -5.33
N HIS A 30 -4.37 -4.38 -4.22
CA HIS A 30 -3.27 -5.14 -3.63
C HIS A 30 -3.73 -6.50 -3.06
N LEU A 31 -4.90 -6.57 -2.42
CA LEU A 31 -5.42 -7.83 -1.91
C LEU A 31 -5.71 -8.86 -3.01
N LYS A 32 -6.22 -8.41 -4.17
CA LYS A 32 -6.37 -9.28 -5.36
C LYS A 32 -5.04 -9.89 -5.83
N ASN A 33 -3.93 -9.18 -5.59
CA ASN A 33 -2.58 -9.63 -5.92
C ASN A 33 -1.86 -10.32 -4.75
N ARG A 34 -2.57 -10.63 -3.65
CA ARG A 34 -1.99 -11.17 -2.40
C ARG A 34 -0.87 -10.29 -1.83
N GLN A 35 -1.07 -8.98 -1.88
CA GLN A 35 -0.18 -7.95 -1.37
C GLN A 35 -0.92 -7.00 -0.42
N LEU A 36 -0.16 -6.17 0.30
CA LEU A 36 -0.69 -5.06 1.09
C LEU A 36 -0.31 -3.70 0.47
N PRO A 37 -1.07 -2.63 0.75
CA PRO A 37 -0.68 -1.28 0.36
C PRO A 37 0.66 -0.85 0.96
N ALA A 38 1.33 0.07 0.27
CA ALA A 38 2.55 0.73 0.74
C ALA A 38 2.45 1.31 2.15
N CYS A 39 1.28 1.83 2.53
CA CYS A 39 1.03 2.41 3.85
C CYS A 39 1.16 1.39 5.00
N CYS A 40 1.23 0.09 4.70
CA CYS A 40 1.47 -0.96 5.67
C CYS A 40 2.96 -1.26 5.89
N PHE A 41 3.87 -0.50 5.29
CA PHE A 41 5.32 -0.75 5.34
C PHE A 41 6.09 0.52 5.73
N PRO A 42 7.20 0.40 6.46
CA PRO A 42 8.15 1.48 6.68
C PRO A 42 8.74 2.01 5.35
N PRO A 43 9.18 3.27 5.26
CA PRO A 43 9.68 3.86 4.02
C PRO A 43 10.87 3.14 3.39
N ASP A 44 11.76 2.55 4.20
CA ASP A 44 12.90 1.76 3.72
C ASP A 44 12.47 0.42 3.12
N VAL A 45 11.44 -0.21 3.68
CA VAL A 45 10.87 -1.46 3.17
C VAL A 45 10.06 -1.20 1.90
N GLU A 46 9.22 -0.17 1.88
CA GLU A 46 8.39 0.16 0.72
C GLU A 46 9.23 0.50 -0.53
N LYS A 47 10.45 1.02 -0.36
CA LYS A 47 11.41 1.25 -1.46
C LYS A 47 11.88 -0.03 -2.15
N THR A 48 11.76 -1.20 -1.51
CA THR A 48 12.07 -2.49 -2.14
C THR A 48 10.92 -3.02 -2.99
N TYR A 49 9.74 -2.40 -2.88
CA TYR A 49 8.49 -2.80 -3.54
C TYR A 49 8.00 -4.22 -3.21
N ASP A 50 8.62 -4.91 -2.25
CA ASP A 50 8.13 -6.20 -1.74
C ASP A 50 6.92 -5.97 -0.82
N ARG A 51 5.76 -5.87 -1.43
CA ARG A 51 4.48 -5.67 -0.74
C ARG A 51 3.79 -6.98 -0.34
N SER A 52 4.54 -8.09 -0.28
CA SER A 52 3.96 -9.40 0.07
C SER A 52 3.59 -9.49 1.55
N PHE A 53 2.63 -10.35 1.87
CA PHE A 53 2.32 -10.69 3.27
C PHE A 53 3.53 -11.26 4.01
N LYS A 54 4.41 -12.01 3.31
CA LYS A 54 5.65 -12.54 3.90
C LYS A 54 6.56 -11.39 4.37
N ARG A 55 6.74 -10.36 3.53
CA ARG A 55 7.54 -9.19 3.89
C ARG A 55 6.90 -8.41 5.03
N PHE A 56 5.58 -8.28 5.03
CA PHE A 56 4.84 -7.63 6.12
C PHE A 56 5.11 -8.32 7.46
N ILE A 57 4.94 -9.65 7.54
CA ILE A 57 5.22 -10.43 8.75
C ILE A 57 6.69 -10.29 9.18
N ALA A 58 7.64 -10.33 8.24
CA ALA A 58 9.07 -10.18 8.56
C ALA A 58 9.44 -8.77 9.08
N THR A 59 8.68 -7.75 8.70
CA THR A 59 8.93 -6.34 9.07
C THR A 59 8.50 -6.03 10.51
N TYR A 60 7.42 -6.67 10.99
CA TYR A 60 6.81 -6.40 12.30
C TYR A 60 6.92 -7.57 13.29
N LYS A 61 7.89 -8.46 13.08
CA LYS A 61 8.16 -9.58 13.98
C LYS A 61 8.86 -9.13 15.27
#